data_AF-A0A2M7SR59-F1
#
_entry.id   AF-A0A2M7SR59-F1
#
_cell.length_a   1.000
_cell.length_b   1.000
_cell.length_c   1.000
_cell.angle_alpha   90.00
_cell.angle_beta   90.00
_cell.angle_gamma   90.00
#
_symmetry.space_group_name_H-M   'P 1'
#
loop_
_entity.id
_entity.type
_entity.pdbx_description
1 polymer ?
#
loop_
_entity_poly.entity_id
_entity_poly.type
_entity_poly.pdbx_seq_one_letter_code
_entity_poly.pdbx_strand_id
1 'polypeptide(L)'
;GLLALMAQSGLHIPAQSGSELPCFQAVYADIGDEQSIEQSLSTFSGHITNIVHILKKADRRALVILDELGAGTDPQEGSALARAILSHLLERGVTTFVATHYPELKTFAHSTPGVVNASLEFDLQTLRPTYHLTIGLPGRSNALAIAQRLGLPEAVVAAARSEINPDDLRADKLLGDIHRQRKIAFKESEKAEKARTEARRLERELSARLEKIEEERQSVLEQARAEGELEVEIVKAQLETLKDELKKARQPLEAVKAIEEQVELVEEKIQEPVKSRKSKVTRRPSRGPLKVGERVRLMNLNAVGVIAALSGDEAEVQAGALKIRVRLEGIQRLDFDEQVQSPKSKVQSPESRPSILRQPFDKFRVTAQDNAFDLRPSPGLELDLRGQKAEDALSMLEDYLDRAFLAGMPFVRIIHGKGTGKLRQEVRAALKGHPHVKSFEEGGENEGGAGVTVAILVAG
;
A
#
# COMPACT_ATOMS: atom_id res chain seq x y z
N GLY A 1 33.11 5.09 -7.58
CA GLY A 1 34.59 5.15 -7.57
C GLY A 1 35.14 5.03 -6.15
N LEU A 2 35.17 6.15 -5.40
CA LEU A 2 35.81 6.22 -4.08
C LEU A 2 35.30 5.17 -3.07
N LEU A 3 34.00 4.96 -2.97
CA LEU A 3 33.43 3.96 -2.03
C LEU A 3 33.99 2.55 -2.26
N ALA A 4 34.16 2.15 -3.52
CA ALA A 4 34.73 0.85 -3.86
C ALA A 4 36.21 0.75 -3.44
N LEU A 5 37.00 1.79 -3.73
CA LEU A 5 38.41 1.85 -3.35
C LEU A 5 38.61 1.86 -1.83
N MET A 6 37.78 2.61 -1.10
CA MET A 6 37.79 2.67 0.36
C MET A 6 37.49 1.29 0.96
N ALA A 7 36.40 0.65 0.53
CA ALA A 7 36.01 -0.66 1.02
C ALA A 7 37.11 -1.71 0.74
N GLN A 8 37.67 -1.73 -0.47
CA GLN A 8 38.73 -2.65 -0.85
C GLN A 8 40.10 -2.34 -0.20
N SER A 9 40.26 -1.14 0.37
CA SER A 9 41.41 -0.76 1.18
C SER A 9 41.20 -1.03 2.68
N GLY A 10 40.08 -1.64 3.07
CA GLY A 10 39.73 -1.91 4.47
C GLY A 10 39.27 -0.67 5.25
N LEU A 11 38.89 0.41 4.57
CA LEU A 11 38.36 1.62 5.20
C LEU A 11 36.84 1.54 5.36
N HIS A 12 36.33 2.14 6.43
CA HIS A 12 34.89 2.36 6.57
C HIS A 12 34.39 3.29 5.46
N ILE A 13 33.25 2.96 4.86
CA ILE A 13 32.58 3.79 3.86
C ILE A 13 31.48 4.64 4.51
N PRO A 14 31.24 5.87 4.02
CA PRO A 14 30.14 6.72 4.50
C PRO A 14 28.79 6.26 3.95
N ALA A 15 28.32 5.09 4.41
CA ALA A 15 27.04 4.49 4.02
C ALA A 15 26.34 3.87 5.24
N GLN A 16 25.04 3.63 5.15
CA GLN A 16 24.28 3.01 6.24
C GLN A 16 24.65 1.52 6.41
N SER A 17 24.46 1.00 7.62
CA SER A 17 24.66 -0.43 7.92
C SER A 17 23.82 -1.32 6.99
N GLY A 18 24.40 -2.42 6.52
CA GLY A 18 23.77 -3.30 5.53
C GLY A 18 24.03 -2.90 4.07
N SER A 19 24.84 -1.87 3.82
CA SER A 19 25.31 -1.56 2.46
C SER A 19 26.28 -2.61 1.96
N GLU A 20 26.09 -3.04 0.70
CA GLU A 20 26.94 -4.03 0.03
C GLU A 20 27.63 -3.38 -1.17
N LEU A 21 28.89 -3.75 -1.40
CA LEU A 21 29.67 -3.30 -2.55
C LEU A 21 30.28 -4.50 -3.27
N PRO A 22 30.21 -4.55 -4.61
CA PRO A 22 30.94 -5.54 -5.38
C PRO A 22 32.45 -5.28 -5.30
N CYS A 23 33.24 -6.35 -5.40
CA CYS A 23 34.70 -6.27 -5.46
C CYS A 23 35.16 -6.08 -6.90
N PHE A 24 35.75 -4.93 -7.20
CA PHE A 24 36.28 -4.59 -8.52
C PHE A 24 37.79 -4.83 -8.59
N GLN A 25 38.28 -5.41 -9.68
CA GLN A 25 39.72 -5.57 -9.91
C GLN A 25 40.39 -4.28 -10.39
N ALA A 26 39.63 -3.42 -11.06
CA ALA A 26 40.09 -2.15 -11.57
C ALA A 26 38.95 -1.12 -11.55
N VAL A 27 39.32 0.14 -11.31
CA VAL A 27 38.42 1.29 -11.45
C VAL A 27 39.01 2.19 -12.52
N TYR A 28 38.26 2.39 -13.60
CA TYR A 28 38.59 3.29 -14.70
C TYR A 28 37.70 4.52 -14.64
N ALA A 29 38.28 5.68 -14.89
CA ALA A 29 37.57 6.95 -14.89
C ALA A 29 38.02 7.79 -16.07
N ASP A 30 37.05 8.37 -16.78
CA ASP A 30 37.24 9.48 -17.70
C ASP A 30 36.36 10.63 -17.18
N ILE A 31 36.97 11.55 -16.42
CA ILE A 31 36.30 12.64 -15.72
C ILE A 31 37.16 13.88 -15.94
N GLY A 32 36.65 14.91 -16.61
CA GLY A 32 37.41 16.11 -16.98
C GLY A 32 36.55 17.22 -17.57
N ASP A 33 37.07 18.44 -17.58
CA ASP A 33 36.34 19.67 -17.94
C ASP A 33 36.75 20.16 -19.33
N GLU A 34 35.80 20.38 -20.24
CA GLU A 34 36.03 20.78 -21.65
C GLU A 34 36.35 22.28 -21.83
N GLN A 35 36.56 23.04 -20.75
CA GLN A 35 36.49 24.50 -20.77
C GLN A 35 37.74 25.27 -21.29
N SER A 36 38.71 24.62 -21.95
CA SER A 36 39.84 25.33 -22.57
C SER A 36 39.71 25.44 -24.09
N ILE A 37 39.32 26.63 -24.56
CA ILE A 37 39.13 26.99 -25.99
C ILE A 37 40.43 26.83 -26.81
N GLU A 38 41.61 26.91 -26.17
CA GLU A 38 42.91 26.67 -26.82
C GLU A 38 43.27 25.18 -26.97
N GLN A 39 42.52 24.27 -26.33
CA GLN A 39 42.77 22.82 -26.32
C GLN A 39 41.67 21.99 -27.01
N SER A 40 40.68 22.58 -27.68
CA SER A 40 39.47 21.87 -28.12
C SER A 40 39.66 20.68 -29.08
N LEU A 41 40.77 20.60 -29.84
CA LEU A 41 41.14 19.39 -30.59
C LEU A 41 41.88 18.34 -29.73
N SER A 42 42.58 18.80 -28.71
CA SER A 42 43.36 17.97 -27.79
C SER A 42 42.50 17.32 -26.69
N THR A 43 41.32 17.87 -26.39
CA THR A 43 40.39 17.34 -25.38
C THR A 43 39.62 16.13 -25.92
N PHE A 44 38.90 16.26 -27.04
CA PHE A 44 38.15 15.13 -27.64
C PHE A 44 39.08 13.95 -27.96
N SER A 45 40.21 14.22 -28.61
CA SER A 45 41.22 13.20 -28.92
C SER A 45 41.79 12.54 -27.66
N GLY A 46 41.96 13.29 -26.58
CA GLY A 46 42.40 12.80 -25.27
C GLY A 46 41.36 11.87 -24.63
N HIS A 47 40.09 12.30 -24.59
CA HIS A 47 38.97 11.48 -24.11
C HIS A 47 38.85 10.17 -24.89
N ILE A 48 38.88 10.23 -26.23
CA ILE A 48 38.84 9.04 -27.07
C ILE A 48 40.04 8.13 -26.81
N THR A 49 41.24 8.68 -26.63
CA THR A 49 42.44 7.88 -26.32
C THR A 49 42.30 7.17 -24.97
N ASN A 50 41.75 7.85 -23.96
CA ASN A 50 41.47 7.27 -22.65
C ASN A 50 40.39 6.19 -22.75
N ILE A 51 39.27 6.45 -23.43
CA ILE A 51 38.22 5.47 -23.68
C ILE A 51 38.77 4.25 -24.40
N VAL A 52 39.59 4.41 -25.43
CA VAL A 52 40.26 3.28 -26.12
C VAL A 52 41.13 2.47 -25.16
N HIS A 53 41.83 3.13 -24.22
CA HIS A 53 42.58 2.45 -23.18
C HIS A 53 41.68 1.63 -22.24
N ILE A 54 40.55 2.22 -21.81
CA ILE A 54 39.56 1.58 -20.95
C ILE A 54 38.95 0.37 -21.65
N LEU A 55 38.49 0.52 -22.90
CA LEU A 55 37.88 -0.57 -23.68
C LEU A 55 38.83 -1.74 -23.93
N LYS A 56 40.14 -1.49 -23.99
CA LYS A 56 41.16 -2.56 -24.13
C LYS A 56 41.37 -3.37 -22.86
N LYS A 57 41.16 -2.78 -21.67
CA LYS A 57 41.49 -3.42 -20.37
C LYS A 57 40.29 -3.79 -19.51
N ALA A 58 39.16 -3.11 -19.66
CA ALA A 58 37.99 -3.30 -18.83
C ALA A 58 37.34 -4.66 -19.08
N ASP A 59 37.06 -5.38 -17.99
CA ASP A 59 36.39 -6.67 -17.95
C ASP A 59 35.17 -6.65 -17.01
N ARG A 60 34.52 -7.80 -16.81
CA ARG A 60 33.33 -7.95 -15.95
C ARG A 60 33.56 -7.55 -14.48
N ARG A 61 34.81 -7.45 -14.04
CA ARG A 61 35.19 -7.06 -12.67
C ARG A 61 35.76 -5.65 -12.63
N ALA A 62 35.62 -4.87 -13.70
CA ALA A 62 35.98 -3.46 -13.71
C ALA A 62 34.77 -2.56 -13.41
N LEU A 63 35.04 -1.43 -12.74
CA LEU A 63 34.12 -0.30 -12.64
C LEU A 63 34.59 0.79 -13.61
N VAL A 64 33.75 1.18 -14.55
CA VAL A 64 34.02 2.27 -15.50
C VAL A 64 33.14 3.47 -15.16
N ILE A 65 33.73 4.67 -15.11
CA ILE A 65 33.03 5.92 -14.85
C ILE A 65 33.37 6.88 -15.98
N LEU A 66 32.37 7.31 -16.75
CA LEU A 66 32.54 8.21 -17.88
C LEU A 66 31.70 9.47 -17.62
N ASP A 67 32.33 10.63 -17.76
CA ASP A 67 31.66 11.92 -17.70
C ASP A 67 31.50 12.50 -19.10
N GLU A 68 30.37 13.14 -19.36
CA GLU A 68 30.02 13.77 -20.65
C GLU A 68 30.38 12.92 -21.90
N LEU A 69 30.03 11.63 -21.88
CA LEU A 69 30.42 10.71 -22.95
C LEU A 69 29.86 11.15 -24.33
N GLY A 70 30.77 11.37 -25.27
CA GLY A 70 30.44 11.79 -26.64
C GLY A 70 30.40 13.31 -26.85
N ALA A 71 30.71 14.11 -25.82
CA ALA A 71 30.84 15.56 -25.93
C ALA A 71 32.06 15.98 -26.78
N GLY A 72 32.14 17.27 -27.12
CA GLY A 72 33.24 17.85 -27.91
C GLY A 72 33.20 17.59 -29.43
N THR A 73 32.13 16.99 -29.97
CA THR A 73 31.93 16.76 -31.41
C THR A 73 30.49 17.09 -31.84
N ASP A 74 30.16 16.84 -33.11
CA ASP A 74 28.79 16.94 -33.62
C ASP A 74 27.83 16.10 -32.74
N PRO A 75 26.69 16.65 -32.28
CA PRO A 75 25.78 15.95 -31.38
C PRO A 75 25.27 14.59 -31.92
N GLN A 76 25.06 14.46 -33.23
CA GLN A 76 24.59 13.21 -33.81
C GLN A 76 25.70 12.16 -33.81
N GLU A 77 26.92 12.55 -34.20
CA GLU A 77 28.08 11.65 -34.16
C GLU A 77 28.45 11.25 -32.73
N GLY A 78 28.46 12.22 -31.81
CA GLY A 78 28.77 12.02 -30.39
C GLY A 78 27.80 11.06 -29.72
N SER A 79 26.50 11.26 -29.93
CA SER A 79 25.44 10.40 -29.38
C SER A 79 25.49 8.98 -29.95
N ALA A 80 25.75 8.82 -31.26
CA ALA A 80 25.92 7.52 -31.91
C ALA A 80 27.15 6.76 -31.37
N LEU A 81 28.28 7.46 -31.24
CA LEU A 81 29.51 6.90 -30.68
C LEU A 81 29.34 6.48 -29.22
N ALA A 82 28.73 7.34 -28.41
CA ALA A 82 28.46 7.05 -27.00
C ALA A 82 27.57 5.80 -26.83
N ARG A 83 26.52 5.66 -27.64
CA ARG A 83 25.69 4.45 -27.67
C ARG A 83 26.47 3.20 -28.06
N ALA A 84 27.36 3.29 -29.06
CA ALA A 84 28.17 2.16 -29.49
C ALA A 84 29.16 1.71 -28.39
N ILE A 85 29.81 2.68 -27.72
CA ILE A 85 30.72 2.42 -26.60
C ILE A 85 29.97 1.76 -25.44
N LEU A 86 28.81 2.30 -25.06
CA LEU A 86 27.96 1.75 -24.00
C LEU A 86 27.50 0.33 -24.30
N SER A 87 27.07 0.08 -25.53
CA SER A 87 26.65 -1.26 -25.97
C SER A 87 27.81 -2.25 -25.86
N HIS A 88 29.02 -1.84 -26.26
CA HIS A 88 30.21 -2.67 -26.16
C HIS A 88 30.59 -3.02 -24.71
N LEU A 89 30.49 -2.06 -23.79
CA LEU A 89 30.73 -2.28 -22.36
C LEU A 89 29.67 -3.19 -21.74
N LEU A 90 28.40 -3.01 -22.13
CA LEU A 90 27.27 -3.81 -21.69
C LEU A 90 27.40 -5.28 -22.13
N GLU A 91 27.73 -5.53 -23.40
CA GLU A 91 27.95 -6.89 -23.94
C GLU A 91 29.07 -7.63 -23.20
N ARG A 92 30.12 -6.90 -22.81
CA ARG A 92 31.20 -7.44 -21.99
C ARG A 92 30.83 -7.62 -20.52
N GLY A 93 29.67 -7.13 -20.07
CA GLY A 93 29.20 -7.21 -18.69
C GLY A 93 29.99 -6.32 -17.73
N VAL A 94 30.52 -5.19 -18.20
CA VAL A 94 31.29 -4.23 -17.40
C VAL A 94 30.35 -3.30 -16.65
N THR A 95 30.55 -3.12 -15.33
CA THR A 95 29.77 -2.16 -14.56
C THR A 95 30.18 -0.74 -14.92
N THR A 96 29.25 0.03 -15.49
CA THR A 96 29.55 1.36 -16.04
C THR A 96 28.57 2.42 -15.50
N PHE A 97 29.12 3.56 -15.07
CA PHE A 97 28.38 4.78 -14.78
C PHE A 97 28.70 5.82 -15.85
N VAL A 98 27.68 6.44 -16.42
CA VAL A 98 27.84 7.49 -17.42
C VAL A 98 26.98 8.70 -17.06
N ALA A 99 27.58 9.87 -17.09
CA ALA A 99 26.87 11.14 -17.13
C ALA A 99 26.80 11.65 -18.58
N THR A 100 25.65 12.20 -18.98
CA THR A 100 25.42 12.68 -20.34
C THR A 100 24.28 13.69 -20.38
N HIS A 101 24.37 14.64 -21.31
CA HIS A 101 23.29 15.55 -21.67
C HIS A 101 22.47 15.07 -22.88
N TYR A 102 22.86 14.00 -23.57
CA TYR A 102 22.22 13.54 -24.80
C TYR A 102 20.86 12.86 -24.56
N PRO A 103 19.76 13.35 -25.17
CA PRO A 103 18.43 12.74 -25.05
C PRO A 103 18.35 11.31 -25.61
N GLU A 104 19.12 10.98 -26.65
CA GLU A 104 19.07 9.66 -27.27
C GLU A 104 19.62 8.59 -26.34
N LEU A 105 20.57 8.93 -25.47
CA LEU A 105 21.09 8.03 -24.43
C LEU A 105 20.04 7.76 -23.35
N LYS A 106 19.20 8.74 -23.01
CA LYS A 106 18.04 8.54 -22.11
C LYS A 106 17.07 7.52 -22.69
N THR A 107 16.83 7.60 -24.00
CA THR A 107 15.95 6.66 -24.72
C THR A 107 16.58 5.27 -24.81
N PHE A 108 17.87 5.20 -25.13
CA PHE A 108 18.64 3.95 -25.14
C PHE A 108 18.56 3.21 -23.81
N ALA A 109 18.71 3.91 -22.69
CA ALA A 109 18.62 3.31 -21.36
C ALA A 109 17.21 2.79 -21.01
N HIS A 110 16.16 3.28 -21.67
CA HIS A 110 14.80 2.77 -21.45
C HIS A 110 14.51 1.51 -22.28
N SER A 111 15.05 1.43 -23.50
CA SER A 111 14.80 0.31 -24.41
C SER A 111 15.79 -0.86 -24.28
N THR A 112 16.91 -0.66 -23.59
CA THR A 112 18.01 -1.64 -23.53
C THR A 112 18.04 -2.35 -22.16
N PRO A 113 17.79 -3.67 -22.11
CA PRO A 113 17.94 -4.44 -20.88
C PRO A 113 19.36 -4.35 -20.31
N GLY A 114 19.47 -4.20 -18.99
CA GLY A 114 20.76 -4.06 -18.31
C GLY A 114 21.30 -2.63 -18.24
N VAL A 115 20.59 -1.66 -18.83
CA VAL A 115 20.86 -0.23 -18.68
C VAL A 115 19.72 0.41 -17.89
N VAL A 116 20.05 1.34 -16.99
CA VAL A 116 19.06 2.01 -16.15
C VAL A 116 19.35 3.50 -16.12
N ASN A 117 18.33 4.31 -16.39
CA ASN A 117 18.42 5.76 -16.25
C ASN A 117 18.55 6.17 -14.78
N ALA A 118 19.29 7.24 -14.52
CA ALA A 118 19.25 7.92 -13.23
C ALA A 118 19.29 9.44 -13.43
N SER A 119 18.74 10.19 -12.50
CA SER A 119 18.71 11.64 -12.56
C SER A 119 18.88 12.27 -11.18
N LEU A 120 19.59 13.39 -11.12
CA LEU A 120 19.67 14.23 -9.93
C LEU A 120 18.47 15.20 -9.90
N GLU A 121 17.84 15.34 -8.75
CA GLU A 121 16.75 16.28 -8.55
C GLU A 121 17.28 17.72 -8.45
N PHE A 122 16.55 18.64 -9.09
CA PHE A 122 16.85 20.07 -9.13
C PHE A 122 15.60 20.86 -8.74
N ASP A 123 15.76 21.82 -7.83
CA ASP A 123 14.67 22.67 -7.39
C ASP A 123 14.59 23.94 -8.24
N LEU A 124 13.55 24.00 -9.08
CA LEU A 124 13.27 25.17 -9.94
C LEU A 124 12.86 26.42 -9.16
N GLN A 125 12.45 26.31 -7.89
CA GLN A 125 12.12 27.47 -7.05
C GLN A 125 13.36 28.12 -6.47
N THR A 126 14.27 27.33 -5.91
CA THR A 126 15.50 27.87 -5.32
C THR A 126 16.64 28.00 -6.31
N LEU A 127 16.51 27.42 -7.51
CA LEU A 127 17.59 27.24 -8.50
C LEU A 127 18.79 26.49 -7.93
N ARG A 128 18.54 25.53 -7.04
CA ARG A 128 19.61 24.75 -6.38
C ARG A 128 19.44 23.26 -6.69
N PRO A 129 20.55 22.53 -6.92
CA PRO A 129 20.52 21.08 -6.91
C PRO A 129 20.16 20.58 -5.51
N THR A 130 19.28 19.59 -5.41
CA THR A 130 19.01 18.93 -4.12
C THR A 130 20.00 17.80 -3.85
N TYR A 131 20.82 17.45 -4.87
CA TYR A 131 21.75 16.32 -4.89
C TYR A 131 21.08 14.97 -4.57
N HIS A 132 19.76 14.90 -4.75
CA HIS A 132 19.01 13.67 -4.55
C HIS A 132 18.98 12.84 -5.83
N LEU A 133 19.59 11.65 -5.81
CA LEU A 133 19.64 10.74 -6.94
C LEU A 133 18.36 9.91 -7.03
N THR A 134 17.71 9.94 -8.19
CA THR A 134 16.54 9.12 -8.51
C THR A 134 16.92 8.09 -9.58
N ILE A 135 16.88 6.81 -9.22
CA ILE A 135 17.17 5.69 -10.14
C ILE A 135 15.87 5.28 -10.86
N GLY A 136 16.02 4.89 -12.13
CA GLY A 136 14.97 4.38 -13.01
C GLY A 136 14.23 5.45 -13.82
N LEU A 137 14.51 6.74 -13.60
CA LEU A 137 13.88 7.83 -14.35
C LEU A 137 14.93 8.76 -14.95
N PRO A 138 14.74 9.21 -16.20
CA PRO A 138 15.57 10.23 -16.79
C PRO A 138 15.27 11.62 -16.21
N GLY A 139 16.29 12.48 -16.25
CA GLY A 139 16.17 13.87 -15.82
C GLY A 139 15.46 14.73 -16.86
N ARG A 140 14.69 15.71 -16.37
CA ARG A 140 13.99 16.72 -17.21
C ARG A 140 14.96 17.78 -17.69
N SER A 141 14.72 18.29 -18.89
CA SER A 141 15.48 19.43 -19.43
C SER A 141 14.98 20.74 -18.81
N ASN A 142 15.78 21.34 -17.94
CA ASN A 142 15.39 22.55 -17.18
C ASN A 142 15.97 23.87 -17.75
N ALA A 143 16.75 23.82 -18.83
CA ALA A 143 17.55 24.95 -19.33
C ALA A 143 16.72 26.23 -19.55
N LEU A 144 15.59 26.13 -20.26
CA LEU A 144 14.74 27.30 -20.54
C LEU A 144 14.06 27.86 -19.28
N ALA A 145 13.67 27.00 -18.34
CA ALA A 145 13.08 27.43 -17.08
C ALA A 145 14.11 28.14 -16.19
N ILE A 146 15.36 27.66 -16.22
CA ILE A 146 16.49 28.31 -15.53
C ILE A 146 16.79 29.66 -16.18
N ALA A 147 16.92 29.71 -17.51
CA ALA A 147 17.21 30.95 -18.24
C ALA A 147 16.17 32.04 -17.99
N GLN A 148 14.88 31.69 -18.00
CA GLN A 148 13.79 32.62 -17.66
C GLN A 148 13.95 33.17 -16.24
N ARG A 149 14.31 32.31 -15.28
CA ARG A 149 14.47 32.70 -13.87
C ARG A 149 15.74 33.50 -13.59
N LEU A 150 16.76 33.36 -14.44
CA LEU A 150 17.96 34.19 -14.46
C LEU A 150 17.73 35.56 -15.13
N GLY A 151 16.52 35.82 -15.65
CA GLY A 151 16.13 37.11 -16.21
C GLY A 151 16.10 37.18 -17.73
N LEU A 152 16.20 36.05 -18.44
CA LEU A 152 16.02 36.04 -19.89
C LEU A 152 14.58 36.47 -20.25
N PRO A 153 14.38 37.45 -21.16
CA PRO A 153 13.06 37.96 -21.49
C PRO A 153 12.11 36.85 -21.95
N GLU A 154 10.86 36.91 -21.51
CA GLU A 154 9.85 35.88 -21.82
C GLU A 154 9.64 35.71 -23.32
N ALA A 155 9.74 36.79 -24.11
CA ALA A 155 9.66 36.72 -25.56
C ALA A 155 10.76 35.84 -26.19
N VAL A 156 11.99 35.90 -25.67
CA VAL A 156 13.12 35.07 -26.14
C VAL A 156 12.92 33.62 -25.72
N VAL A 157 12.46 33.39 -24.49
CA VAL A 157 12.15 32.05 -23.98
C VAL A 157 11.01 31.41 -24.80
N ALA A 158 9.99 32.19 -25.14
CA ALA A 158 8.86 31.73 -25.94
C ALA A 158 9.30 31.36 -27.37
N ALA A 159 10.14 32.20 -27.99
CA ALA A 159 10.73 31.90 -29.29
C ALA A 159 11.60 30.62 -29.25
N ALA A 160 12.44 30.46 -28.23
CA ALA A 160 13.25 29.25 -28.06
C ALA A 160 12.38 27.99 -27.85
N ARG A 161 11.25 28.10 -27.13
CA ARG A 161 10.31 26.99 -26.95
C ARG A 161 9.63 26.57 -28.26
N SER A 162 9.37 27.51 -29.19
CA SER A 162 8.74 27.18 -30.47
C SER A 162 9.67 26.47 -31.45
N GLU A 163 10.99 26.58 -31.28
CA GLU A 163 11.99 25.87 -32.08
C GLU A 163 12.18 24.40 -31.64
N ILE A 164 11.72 24.03 -30.43
CA ILE A 164 11.82 22.66 -29.92
C ILE A 164 10.71 21.80 -30.54
N ASN A 165 11.05 20.56 -30.90
CA ASN A 165 10.09 19.59 -31.40
C ASN A 165 8.90 19.42 -30.40
N PRO A 166 7.64 19.55 -30.86
CA PRO A 166 6.47 19.38 -30.01
C PRO A 166 6.42 18.07 -29.22
N ASP A 167 6.95 16.99 -29.78
CA ASP A 167 6.96 15.68 -29.13
C ASP A 167 7.94 15.61 -27.96
N ASP A 168 9.10 16.28 -28.08
CA ASP A 168 10.08 16.40 -26.97
C ASP A 168 9.48 17.21 -25.82
N LEU A 169 8.74 18.29 -26.12
CA LEU A 169 8.04 19.08 -25.10
C LEU A 169 6.96 18.26 -24.37
N ARG A 170 6.24 17.40 -25.08
CA ARG A 170 5.23 16.50 -24.48
C ARG A 170 5.90 15.45 -23.60
N ALA A 171 7.00 14.84 -24.07
CA ALA A 171 7.77 13.88 -23.29
C ALA A 171 8.30 14.51 -22.00
N ASP A 172 8.90 15.69 -22.07
CA ASP A 172 9.37 16.42 -20.89
C ASP A 172 8.24 16.78 -19.92
N LYS A 173 7.04 17.12 -20.43
CA LYS A 173 5.85 17.36 -19.59
C LYS A 173 5.44 16.09 -18.84
N LEU A 174 5.29 14.96 -19.53
CA LEU A 174 4.94 13.66 -18.94
C LEU A 174 5.97 13.21 -17.90
N LEU A 175 7.27 13.37 -18.19
CA LEU A 175 8.33 13.10 -17.22
C LEU A 175 8.15 13.91 -15.95
N GLY A 176 7.64 15.13 -16.05
CA GLY A 176 7.30 15.95 -14.89
C GLY A 176 6.20 15.44 -14.02
N ASP A 177 5.12 15.01 -14.67
CA ASP A 177 3.98 14.46 -13.96
C ASP A 177 4.40 13.17 -13.24
N ILE A 178 5.24 12.35 -13.88
CA ILE A 178 5.84 11.14 -13.27
C ILE A 178 6.71 11.52 -12.06
N HIS A 179 7.63 12.49 -12.20
CA HIS A 179 8.48 12.95 -11.09
C HIS A 179 7.64 13.49 -9.93
N ARG A 180 6.59 14.26 -10.21
CA ARG A 180 5.67 14.79 -9.19
C ARG A 180 4.91 13.69 -8.48
N GLN A 181 4.33 12.74 -9.23
CA GLN A 181 3.61 11.61 -8.66
C GLN A 181 4.53 10.72 -7.81
N ARG A 182 5.75 10.45 -8.28
CA ARG A 182 6.74 9.68 -7.52
C ARG A 182 7.13 10.38 -6.22
N LYS A 183 7.30 11.70 -6.23
CA LYS A 183 7.59 12.49 -5.03
C LYS A 183 6.44 12.43 -4.01
N ILE A 184 5.19 12.50 -4.47
CA ILE A 184 4.01 12.35 -3.61
C ILE A 184 3.97 10.93 -3.04
N ALA A 185 4.10 9.91 -3.88
CA ALA A 185 4.09 8.51 -3.47
C ALA A 185 5.21 8.20 -2.46
N PHE A 186 6.41 8.73 -2.68
CA PHE A 186 7.53 8.58 -1.74
C PHE A 186 7.21 9.17 -0.37
N LYS A 187 6.69 10.40 -0.32
CA LYS A 187 6.31 11.05 0.95
C LYS A 187 5.19 10.30 1.68
N GLU A 188 4.20 9.81 0.96
CA GLU A 188 3.11 9.02 1.56
C GLU A 188 3.62 7.66 2.06
N SER A 189 4.51 7.01 1.31
CA SER A 189 5.17 5.77 1.75
C SER A 189 5.98 5.98 3.03
N GLU A 190 6.74 7.07 3.12
CA GLU A 190 7.54 7.40 4.31
C GLU A 190 6.64 7.63 5.55
N LYS A 191 5.52 8.36 5.38
CA LYS A 191 4.53 8.56 6.45
C LYS A 191 3.91 7.23 6.89
N ALA A 192 3.52 6.39 5.94
CA ALA A 192 2.92 5.09 6.21
C ALA A 192 3.90 4.17 6.96
N GLU A 193 5.18 4.20 6.60
CA GLU A 193 6.22 3.44 7.28
C GLU A 193 6.42 3.90 8.74
N LYS A 194 6.47 5.22 8.98
CA LYS A 194 6.54 5.78 10.34
C LYS A 194 5.31 5.42 11.18
N ALA A 195 4.11 5.54 10.62
CA ALA A 195 2.89 5.15 11.31
C ALA A 195 2.89 3.64 11.64
N ARG A 196 3.40 2.79 10.73
CA ARG A 196 3.49 1.35 10.94
C ARG A 196 4.51 0.97 12.01
N THR A 197 5.66 1.64 12.06
CA THR A 197 6.66 1.39 13.11
C THR A 197 6.15 1.83 14.47
N GLU A 198 5.45 2.96 14.55
CA GLU A 198 4.81 3.42 15.78
C GLU A 198 3.68 2.48 16.24
N ALA A 199 2.81 2.04 15.33
CA ALA A 199 1.77 1.07 15.65
C ALA A 199 2.36 -0.23 16.22
N ARG A 200 3.44 -0.75 15.62
CA ARG A 200 4.16 -1.93 16.15
C ARG A 200 4.78 -1.69 17.53
N ARG A 201 5.28 -0.48 17.79
CA ARG A 201 5.83 -0.11 19.11
C ARG A 201 4.72 -0.10 20.16
N LEU A 202 3.58 0.53 19.85
CA LEU A 202 2.42 0.57 20.73
C LEU A 202 1.84 -0.81 20.97
N GLU A 203 1.76 -1.66 19.94
CA GLU A 203 1.30 -3.04 20.08
C GLU A 203 2.14 -3.83 21.08
N ARG A 204 3.48 -3.73 20.99
CA ARG A 204 4.40 -4.37 21.95
C ARG A 204 4.27 -3.80 23.36
N GLU A 205 4.07 -2.50 23.48
CA GLU A 205 3.90 -1.86 24.78
C GLU A 205 2.58 -2.28 25.44
N LEU A 206 1.50 -2.32 24.68
CA LEU A 206 0.19 -2.77 25.16
C LEU A 206 0.19 -4.27 25.49
N SER A 207 0.85 -5.11 24.69
CA SER A 207 0.95 -6.54 25.00
C SER A 207 1.69 -6.77 26.32
N ALA A 208 2.82 -6.08 26.54
CA ALA A 208 3.58 -6.17 27.79
C ALA A 208 2.77 -5.66 29.00
N ARG A 209 1.99 -4.58 28.83
CA ARG A 209 1.09 -4.09 29.89
C ARG A 209 -0.03 -5.08 30.20
N LEU A 210 -0.63 -5.71 29.18
CA LEU A 210 -1.67 -6.71 29.37
C LEU A 210 -1.16 -7.96 30.08
N GLU A 211 0.05 -8.43 29.73
CA GLU A 211 0.71 -9.53 30.43
C GLU A 211 0.91 -9.18 31.91
N LYS A 212 1.41 -7.98 32.21
CA LYS A 212 1.58 -7.52 33.59
C LYS A 212 0.26 -7.45 34.37
N ILE A 213 -0.81 -6.95 33.73
CA ILE A 213 -2.14 -6.89 34.36
C ILE A 213 -2.68 -8.30 34.64
N GLU A 214 -2.49 -9.26 33.73
CA GLU A 214 -2.92 -10.64 33.98
C GLU A 214 -2.10 -11.31 35.09
N GLU A 215 -0.78 -11.04 35.17
CA GLU A 215 0.06 -11.49 36.29
C GLU A 215 -0.42 -10.92 37.63
N GLU A 216 -0.65 -9.60 37.69
CA GLU A 216 -1.18 -8.94 38.89
C GLU A 216 -2.57 -9.50 39.27
N ARG A 217 -3.46 -9.69 38.29
CA ARG A 217 -4.80 -10.27 38.50
C ARG A 217 -4.70 -11.68 39.07
N GLN A 218 -3.78 -12.49 38.57
CA GLN A 218 -3.57 -13.86 39.03
C GLN A 218 -3.03 -13.86 40.46
N SER A 219 -2.06 -13.01 40.77
CA SER A 219 -1.52 -12.87 42.13
C SER A 219 -2.59 -12.44 43.14
N VAL A 220 -3.45 -11.48 42.79
CA VAL A 220 -4.54 -11.02 43.68
C VAL A 220 -5.55 -12.14 43.93
N LEU A 221 -5.90 -12.91 42.89
CA LEU A 221 -6.80 -14.05 43.03
C LEU A 221 -6.21 -15.17 43.89
N GLU A 222 -4.91 -15.43 43.77
CA GLU A 222 -4.20 -16.41 44.60
C GLU A 222 -4.15 -15.97 46.07
N GLN A 223 -3.87 -14.69 46.33
CA GLN A 223 -3.92 -14.12 47.68
C GLN A 223 -5.33 -14.22 48.29
N ALA A 224 -6.36 -13.80 47.56
CA ALA A 224 -7.74 -13.87 48.04
C ALA A 224 -8.20 -15.31 48.31
N ARG A 225 -7.71 -16.29 47.55
CA ARG A 225 -7.97 -17.72 47.84
C ARG A 225 -7.26 -18.19 49.10
N ALA A 226 -5.98 -17.87 49.24
CA ALA A 226 -5.21 -18.25 50.43
C ALA A 226 -5.83 -17.65 51.71
N GLU A 227 -6.28 -16.40 51.65
CA GLU A 227 -7.03 -15.75 52.74
C GLU A 227 -8.36 -16.47 53.02
N GLY A 228 -9.14 -16.79 51.98
CA GLY A 228 -10.40 -17.52 52.12
C GLY A 228 -10.24 -18.94 52.65
N GLU A 229 -9.21 -19.68 52.23
CA GLU A 229 -8.87 -21.02 52.74
C GLU A 229 -8.54 -20.97 54.24
N LEU A 230 -7.76 -19.97 54.66
CA LEU A 230 -7.42 -19.75 56.07
C LEU A 230 -8.66 -19.43 56.91
N GLU A 231 -9.56 -18.56 56.42
CA GLU A 231 -10.82 -18.26 57.10
C GLU A 231 -11.71 -19.49 57.25
N VAL A 232 -11.84 -20.31 56.21
CA VAL A 232 -12.61 -21.57 56.26
C VAL A 232 -12.00 -22.53 57.28
N GLU A 233 -10.68 -22.63 57.34
CA GLU A 233 -10.00 -23.50 58.32
C GLU A 233 -10.23 -23.03 59.76
N ILE A 234 -10.18 -21.71 60.00
CA ILE A 234 -10.53 -21.12 61.31
C ILE A 234 -11.99 -21.44 61.69
N VAL A 235 -12.94 -21.26 60.76
CA VAL A 235 -14.36 -21.54 60.99
C VAL A 235 -14.59 -23.03 61.26
N LYS A 236 -13.91 -23.93 60.54
CA LYS A 236 -13.98 -25.39 60.79
C LYS A 236 -13.46 -25.76 62.19
N ALA A 237 -12.34 -25.19 62.61
CA ALA A 237 -11.80 -25.42 63.95
C ALA A 237 -12.79 -24.95 65.04
N GLN A 238 -13.43 -23.78 64.84
CA GLN A 238 -14.47 -23.28 65.74
C GLN A 238 -15.70 -24.21 65.76
N LEU A 239 -16.15 -24.69 64.60
CA LEU A 239 -17.25 -25.66 64.49
C LEU A 239 -16.98 -26.95 65.27
N GLU A 240 -15.79 -27.53 65.13
CA GLU A 240 -15.41 -28.74 65.87
C GLU A 240 -15.37 -28.50 67.39
N THR A 241 -14.83 -27.35 67.84
CA THR A 241 -14.90 -27.01 69.28
C THR A 241 -16.34 -26.85 69.79
N LEU A 242 -17.22 -26.18 69.03
CA LEU A 242 -18.63 -26.00 69.37
C LEU A 242 -19.39 -27.35 69.43
N LYS A 243 -19.09 -28.25 68.49
CA LYS A 243 -19.65 -29.60 68.42
C LYS A 243 -19.25 -30.44 69.62
N ASP A 244 -18.01 -30.34 70.08
CA ASP A 244 -17.54 -31.01 71.29
C ASP A 244 -18.18 -30.45 72.56
N GLU A 245 -18.43 -29.14 72.65
CA GLU A 245 -19.17 -28.52 73.75
C GLU A 245 -20.64 -28.97 73.79
N LEU A 246 -21.32 -28.98 72.64
CA LEU A 246 -22.71 -29.42 72.53
C LEU A 246 -22.89 -30.92 72.85
N LYS A 247 -21.93 -31.76 72.45
CA LYS A 247 -21.87 -33.18 72.85
C LYS A 247 -21.73 -33.33 74.36
N LYS A 248 -20.84 -32.57 75.00
CA LYS A 248 -20.67 -32.56 76.47
C LYS A 248 -21.94 -32.09 77.18
N ALA A 249 -22.67 -31.15 76.60
CA ALA A 249 -23.94 -30.61 77.12
C ALA A 249 -25.19 -31.47 76.80
N ARG A 250 -25.06 -32.57 76.04
CA ARG A 250 -26.17 -33.44 75.56
C ARG A 250 -27.28 -32.68 74.81
N GLN A 251 -26.92 -31.65 74.06
CA GLN A 251 -27.88 -30.91 73.24
C GLN A 251 -28.00 -31.49 71.82
N PRO A 252 -29.14 -31.29 71.13
CA PRO A 252 -29.31 -31.75 69.75
C PRO A 252 -28.38 -30.99 68.78
N LEU A 253 -27.71 -31.74 67.90
CA LEU A 253 -26.68 -31.24 66.96
C LEU A 253 -27.25 -30.72 65.61
N GLU A 254 -28.58 -30.65 65.47
CA GLU A 254 -29.23 -30.32 64.20
C GLU A 254 -28.86 -28.93 63.67
N ALA A 255 -28.71 -27.94 64.56
CA ALA A 255 -28.29 -26.59 64.21
C ALA A 255 -26.85 -26.51 63.71
N VAL A 256 -25.97 -27.41 64.15
CA VAL A 256 -24.54 -27.45 63.73
C VAL A 256 -24.41 -28.06 62.34
N LYS A 257 -25.20 -29.08 62.01
CA LYS A 257 -25.18 -29.72 60.69
C LYS A 257 -25.54 -28.77 59.55
N ALA A 258 -26.51 -27.88 59.76
CA ALA A 258 -26.89 -26.87 58.78
C ALA A 258 -25.76 -25.86 58.51
N ILE A 259 -24.93 -25.57 59.52
CA ILE A 259 -23.76 -24.69 59.39
C ILE A 259 -22.61 -25.44 58.71
N GLU A 260 -22.38 -26.72 59.04
CA GLU A 260 -21.40 -27.58 58.34
C GLU A 260 -21.67 -27.64 56.82
N GLU A 261 -22.92 -27.89 56.41
CA GLU A 261 -23.29 -27.90 54.99
C GLU A 261 -23.02 -26.54 54.30
N GLN A 262 -23.23 -25.42 55.00
CA GLN A 262 -22.94 -24.09 54.46
C GLN A 262 -21.42 -23.83 54.34
N VAL A 263 -20.62 -24.31 55.29
CA VAL A 263 -19.16 -24.18 55.23
C VAL A 263 -18.58 -25.04 54.10
N GLU A 264 -19.12 -26.25 53.89
CA GLU A 264 -18.72 -27.14 52.79
C GLU A 264 -19.03 -26.51 51.41
N LEU A 265 -20.20 -25.87 51.27
CA LEU A 265 -20.56 -25.11 50.06
C LEU A 265 -19.66 -23.90 49.80
N VAL A 266 -19.16 -23.24 50.84
CA VAL A 266 -18.23 -22.11 50.73
C VAL A 266 -16.83 -22.59 50.35
N GLU A 267 -16.38 -23.69 50.95
CA GLU A 267 -15.11 -24.34 50.63
C GLU A 267 -15.05 -24.81 49.18
N GLU A 268 -16.12 -25.43 48.67
CA GLU A 268 -16.21 -25.87 47.28
C GLU A 268 -16.09 -24.67 46.31
N LYS A 269 -16.70 -23.52 46.64
CA LYS A 269 -16.59 -22.29 45.84
C LYS A 269 -15.20 -21.64 45.85
N ILE A 270 -14.43 -21.82 46.93
CA ILE A 270 -13.05 -21.30 47.04
C ILE A 270 -12.09 -22.20 46.27
N GLN A 271 -12.29 -23.53 46.35
CA GLN A 271 -11.48 -24.53 45.66
C GLN A 271 -11.79 -24.64 44.17
N GLU A 272 -12.95 -24.17 43.71
CA GLU A 272 -13.23 -24.10 42.27
C GLU A 272 -12.15 -23.25 41.58
N PRO A 273 -11.37 -23.83 40.63
CA PRO A 273 -10.43 -23.06 39.87
C PRO A 273 -11.24 -22.01 39.12
N VAL A 274 -10.95 -20.73 39.40
CA VAL A 274 -11.47 -19.59 38.62
C VAL A 274 -11.04 -19.87 37.19
N LYS A 275 -11.96 -20.48 36.44
CA LYS A 275 -11.84 -20.66 35.01
C LYS A 275 -11.70 -19.25 34.52
N SER A 276 -10.46 -18.88 34.17
CA SER A 276 -10.20 -17.70 33.39
C SER A 276 -11.28 -17.68 32.32
N ARG A 277 -12.17 -16.69 32.41
CA ARG A 277 -12.98 -16.28 31.27
C ARG A 277 -12.01 -15.67 30.25
N LYS A 278 -10.99 -16.42 29.82
CA LYS A 278 -10.70 -16.52 28.40
C LYS A 278 -12.07 -16.73 27.80
N SER A 279 -12.54 -15.75 27.05
CA SER A 279 -13.66 -15.90 26.14
C SER A 279 -13.36 -17.13 25.30
N LYS A 280 -13.75 -18.30 25.82
CA LYS A 280 -13.90 -19.52 25.04
C LYS A 280 -15.05 -19.16 24.13
N VAL A 281 -14.70 -18.62 22.96
CA VAL A 281 -15.50 -18.76 21.77
C VAL A 281 -15.71 -20.26 21.65
N THR A 282 -16.84 -20.72 22.18
CA THR A 282 -17.26 -22.10 22.21
C THR A 282 -17.48 -22.50 20.76
N ARG A 283 -16.44 -23.03 20.12
CA ARG A 283 -16.55 -23.76 18.87
C ARG A 283 -17.45 -24.96 19.11
N ARG A 284 -18.74 -24.83 18.80
CA ARG A 284 -19.56 -26.01 18.49
C ARG A 284 -18.94 -26.66 17.25
N PRO A 285 -18.64 -27.97 17.25
CA PRO A 285 -18.28 -28.67 16.03
C PRO A 285 -19.51 -28.65 15.10
N SER A 286 -19.46 -27.86 14.03
CA SER A 286 -20.51 -27.87 13.02
C SER A 286 -20.45 -29.19 12.26
N ARG A 287 -21.60 -29.87 12.22
CA ARG A 287 -21.79 -31.19 11.61
C ARG A 287 -21.58 -31.13 10.10
N GLY A 288 -20.78 -32.05 9.55
CA GLY A 288 -20.77 -32.44 8.13
C GLY A 288 -19.71 -31.78 7.22
N PRO A 289 -19.41 -32.35 6.04
CA PRO A 289 -18.39 -31.83 5.11
C PRO A 289 -18.77 -30.45 4.54
N LEU A 290 -17.78 -29.59 4.34
CA LEU A 290 -17.90 -28.26 3.71
C LEU A 290 -18.40 -28.39 2.26
N LYS A 291 -19.28 -27.48 1.82
CA LYS A 291 -19.82 -27.47 0.46
C LYS A 291 -19.33 -26.26 -0.33
N VAL A 292 -19.19 -26.43 -1.65
CA VAL A 292 -18.89 -25.34 -2.57
C VAL A 292 -20.04 -24.32 -2.52
N GLY A 293 -19.72 -23.03 -2.39
CA GLY A 293 -20.66 -21.93 -2.23
C GLY A 293 -20.94 -21.49 -0.78
N GLU A 294 -20.36 -22.15 0.22
CA GLU A 294 -20.58 -21.83 1.63
C GLU A 294 -19.72 -20.64 2.09
N ARG A 295 -20.29 -19.73 2.91
CA ARG A 295 -19.56 -18.61 3.53
C ARG A 295 -18.76 -19.11 4.72
N VAL A 296 -17.45 -18.89 4.67
CA VAL A 296 -16.51 -19.35 5.68
C VAL A 296 -15.56 -18.24 6.09
N ARG A 297 -15.14 -18.25 7.35
CA ARG A 297 -14.11 -17.37 7.89
C ARG A 297 -12.77 -18.09 7.85
N LEU A 298 -11.78 -17.45 7.24
CA LEU A 298 -10.38 -17.90 7.23
C LEU A 298 -9.71 -17.47 8.53
N MET A 299 -9.30 -18.42 9.36
CA MET A 299 -8.76 -18.12 10.69
C MET A 299 -7.44 -17.34 10.65
N ASN A 300 -6.57 -17.65 9.69
CA ASN A 300 -5.25 -17.03 9.60
C ASN A 300 -5.29 -15.60 9.06
N LEU A 301 -6.37 -15.23 8.36
CA LEU A 301 -6.52 -13.94 7.69
C LEU A 301 -7.64 -13.08 8.30
N ASN A 302 -8.35 -13.64 9.30
CA ASN A 302 -9.57 -13.07 9.90
C ASN A 302 -10.55 -12.49 8.85
N ALA A 303 -10.62 -13.14 7.68
CA ALA A 303 -11.35 -12.69 6.50
C ALA A 303 -12.52 -13.64 6.20
N VAL A 304 -13.63 -13.08 5.72
CA VAL A 304 -14.80 -13.87 5.30
C VAL A 304 -14.74 -14.07 3.80
N GLY A 305 -14.87 -15.32 3.35
CA GLY A 305 -14.89 -15.67 1.94
C GLY A 305 -15.90 -16.78 1.63
N VAL A 306 -16.09 -17.07 0.35
CA VAL A 306 -16.97 -18.13 -0.15
C VAL A 306 -16.11 -19.25 -0.71
N ILE A 307 -16.41 -20.51 -0.39
CA ILE A 307 -15.71 -21.65 -1.00
C ILE A 307 -16.03 -21.71 -2.49
N ALA A 308 -15.05 -21.46 -3.35
CA ALA A 308 -15.15 -21.51 -4.80
C ALA A 308 -14.92 -22.93 -5.35
N ALA A 309 -14.02 -23.71 -4.74
CA ALA A 309 -13.77 -25.11 -5.10
C ALA A 309 -13.24 -25.91 -3.88
N LEU A 310 -13.54 -27.21 -3.85
CA LEU A 310 -13.07 -28.17 -2.85
C LEU A 310 -12.28 -29.27 -3.55
N SER A 311 -11.01 -29.44 -3.19
CA SER A 311 -10.11 -30.46 -3.73
C SER A 311 -9.48 -31.24 -2.59
N GLY A 312 -10.13 -32.34 -2.19
CA GLY A 312 -9.64 -33.20 -1.11
C GLY A 312 -9.54 -32.48 0.24
N ASP A 313 -8.32 -32.21 0.70
CA ASP A 313 -7.99 -31.58 1.99
C ASP A 313 -7.75 -30.05 1.89
N GLU A 314 -7.89 -29.48 0.69
CA GLU A 314 -7.74 -28.06 0.42
C GLU A 314 -9.02 -27.45 -0.19
N ALA A 315 -9.33 -26.22 0.21
CA ALA A 315 -10.41 -25.44 -0.36
C ALA A 315 -9.88 -24.13 -0.94
N GLU A 316 -10.35 -23.79 -2.14
CA GLU A 316 -10.18 -22.46 -2.71
C GLU A 316 -11.29 -21.56 -2.19
N VAL A 317 -10.92 -20.55 -1.40
CA VAL A 317 -11.83 -19.58 -0.79
C VAL A 317 -11.65 -18.23 -1.47
N GLN A 318 -12.73 -17.68 -1.98
CA GLN A 318 -12.79 -16.33 -2.53
C GLN A 318 -13.17 -15.34 -1.43
N ALA A 319 -12.19 -14.57 -0.96
CA ALA A 319 -12.37 -13.50 0.02
C ALA A 319 -12.31 -12.15 -0.71
N GLY A 320 -13.47 -11.59 -1.04
CA GLY A 320 -13.56 -10.37 -1.87
C GLY A 320 -13.03 -10.61 -3.29
N ALA A 321 -12.03 -9.82 -3.70
CA ALA A 321 -11.37 -9.94 -5.01
C ALA A 321 -10.23 -10.99 -5.05
N LEU A 322 -9.85 -11.56 -3.91
CA LEU A 322 -8.71 -12.48 -3.79
C LEU A 322 -9.18 -13.93 -3.71
N LYS A 323 -8.56 -14.81 -4.51
CA LYS A 323 -8.74 -16.26 -4.45
C LYS A 323 -7.56 -16.88 -3.69
N ILE A 324 -7.85 -17.61 -2.61
CA ILE A 324 -6.84 -18.11 -1.67
C ILE A 324 -7.07 -19.60 -1.45
N ARG A 325 -6.02 -20.43 -1.59
CA ARG A 325 -6.06 -21.86 -1.20
C ARG A 325 -5.76 -22.01 0.27
N VAL A 326 -6.66 -22.65 1.01
CA VAL A 326 -6.54 -22.85 2.46
C VAL A 326 -6.93 -24.29 2.80
N ARG A 327 -6.19 -24.93 3.71
CA ARG A 327 -6.52 -26.25 4.26
C ARG A 327 -7.80 -26.20 5.08
N LEU A 328 -8.58 -27.28 5.09
CA LEU A 328 -9.90 -27.33 5.75
C LEU A 328 -9.84 -26.99 7.25
N GLU A 329 -8.73 -27.29 7.93
CA GLU A 329 -8.51 -26.96 9.36
C GLU A 329 -8.48 -25.45 9.64
N GLY A 330 -8.10 -24.63 8.64
CA GLY A 330 -8.00 -23.17 8.73
C GLY A 330 -9.31 -22.44 8.46
N ILE A 331 -10.41 -23.16 8.24
CA ILE A 331 -11.69 -22.65 7.76
C ILE A 331 -12.77 -22.85 8.84
N GLN A 332 -13.51 -21.79 9.17
CA GLN A 332 -14.64 -21.85 10.10
C GLN A 332 -15.94 -21.49 9.39
N ARG A 333 -16.96 -22.34 9.52
CA ARG A 333 -18.32 -22.04 9.05
C ARG A 333 -18.91 -20.83 9.78
N LEU A 334 -19.58 -19.96 9.04
CA LEU A 334 -20.47 -18.95 9.60
C LEU A 334 -21.89 -19.51 9.55
N ASP A 335 -22.40 -20.01 10.68
CA ASP A 335 -23.80 -20.37 10.78
C ASP A 335 -24.65 -19.09 10.70
N PHE A 336 -25.66 -19.11 9.83
CA PHE A 336 -26.67 -18.06 9.71
C PHE A 336 -27.56 -18.06 10.96
N ASP A 337 -27.12 -17.41 12.04
CA ASP A 337 -27.98 -16.81 13.06
C ASP A 337 -27.14 -15.96 14.03
N GLU A 338 -26.76 -14.77 13.60
CA GLU A 338 -26.38 -13.68 14.50
C GLU A 338 -26.63 -12.36 13.78
N GLN A 339 -27.87 -11.89 13.88
CA GLN A 339 -28.16 -10.46 13.74
C GLN A 339 -27.36 -9.75 14.83
N VAL A 340 -26.25 -9.12 14.45
CA VAL A 340 -25.53 -8.19 15.33
C VAL A 340 -26.41 -6.96 15.51
N GLN A 341 -27.19 -7.00 16.59
CA GLN A 341 -27.80 -5.82 17.20
C GLN A 341 -26.67 -4.92 17.69
N SER A 342 -26.56 -3.75 17.08
CA SER A 342 -25.83 -2.61 17.65
C SER A 342 -26.43 -2.24 19.01
N PRO A 343 -25.63 -1.98 20.06
CA PRO A 343 -26.16 -1.69 21.39
C PRO A 343 -26.90 -0.36 21.40
N LYS A 344 -28.19 -0.40 21.74
CA LYS A 344 -28.98 0.77 22.16
C LYS A 344 -28.63 1.09 23.61
N SER A 345 -27.95 2.20 23.87
CA SER A 345 -27.99 2.85 25.17
C SER A 345 -29.22 3.78 25.25
N LYS A 346 -30.12 3.47 26.19
CA LYS A 346 -31.24 4.34 26.57
C LYS A 346 -30.72 5.47 27.45
N VAL A 347 -30.95 6.73 27.09
CA VAL A 347 -31.20 7.80 28.07
C VAL A 347 -32.40 8.62 27.59
N GLN A 348 -33.49 8.43 28.34
CA GLN A 348 -34.67 9.25 28.59
C GLN A 348 -34.96 10.46 27.69
N SER A 349 -36.14 10.43 27.05
CA SER A 349 -36.93 11.63 26.71
C SER A 349 -37.63 12.18 27.97
N PRO A 350 -37.92 13.49 28.01
CA PRO A 350 -39.32 13.85 27.81
C PRO A 350 -39.56 15.11 26.95
N GLU A 351 -40.64 15.02 26.17
CA GLU A 351 -41.66 16.06 25.90
C GLU A 351 -41.17 17.42 25.36
N SER A 352 -41.57 17.87 24.17
CA SER A 352 -42.95 18.31 23.88
C SER A 352 -43.13 18.66 22.39
N ARG A 353 -44.31 18.35 21.86
CA ARG A 353 -44.87 18.78 20.55
C ARG A 353 -45.30 20.27 20.60
N PRO A 354 -45.75 20.94 19.51
CA PRO A 354 -45.75 20.59 18.07
C PRO A 354 -45.37 21.74 17.10
N SER A 355 -45.22 21.38 15.81
CA SER A 355 -45.65 22.09 14.58
C SER A 355 -45.28 23.56 14.35
N ILE A 356 -44.72 23.86 13.15
CA ILE A 356 -45.33 24.67 12.07
C ILE A 356 -44.32 24.89 10.93
N LEU A 357 -44.75 24.50 9.73
CA LEU A 357 -44.57 25.07 8.38
C LEU A 357 -43.29 25.86 7.98
N ARG A 358 -42.93 25.56 6.72
CA ARG A 358 -42.39 26.44 5.64
C ARG A 358 -40.87 26.53 5.43
N GLN A 359 -40.47 25.96 4.29
CA GLN A 359 -39.44 26.43 3.36
C GLN A 359 -39.50 27.96 3.09
N PRO A 360 -38.55 28.59 2.33
CA PRO A 360 -37.10 28.38 2.17
C PRO A 360 -36.26 29.71 2.05
N PHE A 361 -34.92 29.60 2.03
CA PHE A 361 -33.86 30.61 1.69
C PHE A 361 -33.76 31.85 2.63
N ASP A 362 -32.61 32.41 3.05
CA ASP A 362 -31.29 32.56 2.41
C ASP A 362 -30.24 33.08 3.45
N LYS A 363 -28.93 32.88 3.17
CA LYS A 363 -27.71 33.64 3.62
C LYS A 363 -27.02 33.44 5.00
N PHE A 364 -25.79 32.90 4.89
CA PHE A 364 -24.47 33.36 5.45
C PHE A 364 -24.20 33.42 6.98
N ARG A 365 -23.45 32.43 7.53
CA ARG A 365 -22.02 32.49 7.99
C ARG A 365 -21.68 31.51 9.14
N VAL A 366 -20.72 30.63 8.85
CA VAL A 366 -19.48 30.25 9.59
C VAL A 366 -19.65 29.90 11.09
N THR A 367 -19.34 28.68 11.55
CA THR A 367 -17.96 28.23 11.90
C THR A 367 -17.83 26.71 12.12
N ALA A 368 -16.61 26.22 11.82
CA ALA A 368 -15.89 25.06 12.39
C ALA A 368 -16.44 23.65 12.08
N GLN A 369 -15.90 23.01 11.03
CA GLN A 369 -14.77 22.06 11.11
C GLN A 369 -15.20 20.68 11.63
N ASP A 370 -15.52 19.79 10.69
CA ASP A 370 -15.14 18.37 10.72
C ASP A 370 -15.19 17.86 9.27
N ASN A 371 -14.01 17.78 8.63
CA ASN A 371 -13.87 17.21 7.29
C ASN A 371 -13.87 15.68 7.38
N ALA A 372 -15.05 15.08 7.42
CA ALA A 372 -15.26 13.73 6.94
C ALA A 372 -15.69 13.81 5.48
N PHE A 373 -14.83 13.37 4.55
CA PHE A 373 -15.22 13.21 3.15
C PHE A 373 -16.31 12.13 3.08
N ASP A 374 -17.55 12.55 2.84
CA ASP A 374 -18.68 11.69 2.51
C ASP A 374 -18.41 10.92 1.21
N LEU A 375 -17.86 9.72 1.31
CA LEU A 375 -17.85 8.75 0.22
C LEU A 375 -19.24 8.14 0.12
N ARG A 376 -20.02 8.57 -0.88
CA ARG A 376 -21.26 7.87 -1.26
C ARG A 376 -20.93 6.41 -1.63
N PRO A 377 -21.81 5.45 -1.33
CA PRO A 377 -21.57 4.04 -1.66
C PRO A 377 -21.40 3.85 -3.17
N SER A 378 -20.31 3.18 -3.56
CA SER A 378 -19.97 2.89 -4.95
C SER A 378 -21.03 1.99 -5.60
N PRO A 379 -21.40 2.22 -6.89
CA PRO A 379 -22.38 1.40 -7.60
C PRO A 379 -21.86 0.02 -8.04
N GLY A 380 -20.60 -0.32 -7.73
CA GLY A 380 -19.93 -1.55 -8.20
C GLY A 380 -19.16 -1.34 -9.51
N LEU A 381 -18.22 -2.24 -9.83
CA LEU A 381 -17.32 -2.13 -11.00
C LEU A 381 -17.94 -2.57 -12.33
N GLU A 382 -19.09 -3.24 -12.28
CA GLU A 382 -19.73 -3.83 -13.45
C GLU A 382 -21.20 -3.40 -13.53
N LEU A 383 -21.63 -3.00 -14.73
CA LEU A 383 -23.01 -2.76 -15.08
C LEU A 383 -23.47 -3.80 -16.10
N ASP A 384 -24.47 -4.61 -15.74
CA ASP A 384 -25.06 -5.61 -16.64
C ASP A 384 -26.32 -5.06 -17.31
N LEU A 385 -26.27 -4.89 -18.64
CA LEU A 385 -27.35 -4.39 -19.48
C LEU A 385 -27.96 -5.50 -20.34
N ARG A 386 -27.60 -6.78 -20.13
CA ARG A 386 -28.12 -7.89 -20.93
C ARG A 386 -29.63 -8.05 -20.73
N GLY A 387 -30.34 -8.20 -21.84
CA GLY A 387 -31.79 -8.39 -21.85
C GLY A 387 -32.62 -7.11 -21.70
N GLN A 388 -31.97 -5.95 -21.56
CA GLN A 388 -32.65 -4.64 -21.54
C GLN A 388 -32.92 -4.13 -22.95
N LYS A 389 -33.96 -3.30 -23.10
CA LYS A 389 -34.20 -2.53 -24.32
C LYS A 389 -33.16 -1.39 -24.41
N ALA A 390 -32.90 -0.93 -25.63
CA ALA A 390 -31.98 0.15 -25.96
C ALA A 390 -32.14 1.39 -25.05
N GLU A 391 -33.36 1.89 -24.94
CA GLU A 391 -33.67 3.13 -24.22
C GLU A 391 -33.47 2.97 -22.70
N ASP A 392 -33.95 1.87 -22.12
CA ASP A 392 -33.79 1.57 -20.70
C ASP A 392 -32.31 1.38 -20.32
N ALA A 393 -31.54 0.73 -21.20
CA ALA A 393 -30.13 0.47 -21.00
C ALA A 393 -29.28 1.76 -21.01
N LEU A 394 -29.64 2.74 -21.84
CA LEU A 394 -28.97 4.05 -21.88
C LEU A 394 -29.23 4.86 -20.61
N SER A 395 -30.46 4.88 -20.12
CA SER A 395 -30.79 5.56 -18.86
C SER A 395 -30.07 4.92 -17.66
N MET A 396 -30.00 3.60 -17.60
CA MET A 396 -29.23 2.89 -16.56
C MET A 396 -27.72 3.16 -16.66
N LEU A 397 -27.20 3.34 -17.87
CA LEU A 397 -25.80 3.64 -18.11
C LEU A 397 -25.42 5.04 -17.63
N GLU A 398 -26.24 6.05 -17.91
CA GLU A 398 -26.02 7.45 -17.47
C GLU A 398 -26.00 7.54 -15.94
N ASP A 399 -27.04 7.04 -15.28
CA ASP A 399 -27.14 7.02 -13.81
C ASP A 399 -25.95 6.29 -13.14
N TYR A 400 -25.47 5.23 -13.78
CA TYR A 400 -24.35 4.44 -13.28
C TYR A 400 -23.02 5.16 -13.46
N LEU A 401 -22.78 5.82 -14.60
CA LEU A 401 -21.56 6.58 -14.87
C LEU A 401 -21.44 7.78 -13.93
N ASP A 402 -22.53 8.47 -13.63
CA ASP A 402 -22.54 9.59 -12.68
C ASP A 402 -22.17 9.13 -11.28
N ARG A 403 -22.73 7.99 -10.82
CA ARG A 403 -22.38 7.40 -9.52
C ARG A 403 -20.95 6.89 -9.48
N ALA A 404 -20.46 6.30 -10.57
CA ALA A 404 -19.08 5.80 -10.67
C ALA A 404 -18.07 6.96 -10.66
N PHE A 405 -18.38 8.06 -11.36
CA PHE A 405 -17.56 9.28 -11.35
C PHE A 405 -17.55 9.93 -9.96
N LEU A 406 -18.70 10.09 -9.31
CA LEU A 406 -18.79 10.61 -7.95
C LEU A 406 -18.09 9.73 -6.91
N ALA A 407 -18.03 8.41 -7.15
CA ALA A 407 -17.28 7.47 -6.32
C ALA A 407 -15.77 7.42 -6.66
N GLY A 408 -15.30 8.23 -7.62
CA GLY A 408 -13.89 8.30 -8.02
C GLY A 408 -13.37 7.04 -8.70
N MET A 409 -14.23 6.29 -9.40
CA MET A 409 -13.83 5.04 -10.04
C MET A 409 -12.94 5.31 -11.28
N PRO A 410 -11.78 4.64 -11.40
CA PRO A 410 -10.89 4.88 -12.53
C PRO A 410 -11.42 4.29 -13.85
N PHE A 411 -12.19 3.22 -13.78
CA PHE A 411 -12.83 2.57 -14.92
C PHE A 411 -14.06 1.78 -14.47
N VAL A 412 -14.93 1.46 -15.42
CA VAL A 412 -16.10 0.60 -15.23
C VAL A 412 -16.28 -0.36 -16.40
N ARG A 413 -16.90 -1.51 -16.14
CA ARG A 413 -17.18 -2.55 -17.15
C ARG A 413 -18.66 -2.59 -17.47
N ILE A 414 -19.01 -2.46 -18.74
CA ILE A 414 -20.39 -2.44 -19.21
C ILE A 414 -20.65 -3.70 -20.03
N ILE A 415 -21.51 -4.58 -19.53
CA ILE A 415 -21.84 -5.87 -20.14
C ILE A 415 -23.14 -5.69 -20.95
N HIS A 416 -23.01 -5.59 -22.27
CA HIS A 416 -24.14 -5.49 -23.20
C HIS A 416 -24.43 -6.80 -23.95
N GLY A 417 -23.55 -7.81 -23.80
CA GLY A 417 -23.67 -9.11 -24.48
C GLY A 417 -23.26 -9.07 -25.95
N LYS A 418 -23.09 -10.25 -26.56
CA LYS A 418 -22.63 -10.40 -27.96
C LYS A 418 -23.74 -10.30 -29.01
N GLY A 419 -24.98 -10.70 -28.65
CA GLY A 419 -26.23 -10.72 -29.43
C GLY A 419 -26.21 -10.25 -30.90
N THR A 420 -27.10 -9.31 -31.25
CA THR A 420 -27.19 -8.71 -32.60
C THR A 420 -26.26 -7.50 -32.77
N GLY A 421 -25.46 -7.15 -31.76
CA GLY A 421 -24.57 -5.99 -31.77
C GLY A 421 -25.25 -4.62 -31.64
N LYS A 422 -26.59 -4.54 -31.66
CA LYS A 422 -27.34 -3.28 -31.58
C LYS A 422 -27.08 -2.52 -30.28
N LEU A 423 -27.20 -3.21 -29.14
CA LEU A 423 -26.95 -2.62 -27.81
C LEU A 423 -25.49 -2.19 -27.64
N ARG A 424 -24.54 -2.92 -28.23
CA ARG A 424 -23.12 -2.54 -28.27
C ARG A 424 -22.91 -1.20 -28.99
N GLN A 425 -23.56 -1.02 -30.14
CA GLN A 425 -23.43 0.21 -30.93
C GLN A 425 -24.01 1.41 -30.19
N GLU A 426 -25.18 1.25 -29.57
CA GLU A 426 -25.84 2.31 -28.81
C GLU A 426 -25.05 2.69 -27.55
N VAL A 427 -24.56 1.71 -26.78
CA VAL A 427 -23.70 1.97 -25.60
C VAL A 427 -22.43 2.70 -26.00
N ARG A 428 -21.74 2.28 -27.07
CA ARG A 428 -20.51 2.94 -27.53
C ARG A 428 -20.78 4.35 -28.08
N ALA A 429 -21.93 4.56 -28.72
CA ALA A 429 -22.34 5.90 -29.16
C ALA A 429 -22.55 6.84 -27.97
N ALA A 430 -23.22 6.37 -26.90
CA ALA A 430 -23.42 7.13 -25.69
C ALA A 430 -22.10 7.46 -24.97
N LEU A 431 -21.20 6.49 -24.84
CA LEU A 431 -19.89 6.69 -24.21
C LEU A 431 -19.00 7.70 -24.95
N LYS A 432 -19.12 7.81 -26.28
CA LYS A 432 -18.31 8.74 -27.10
C LYS A 432 -18.66 10.22 -26.82
N GLY A 433 -19.86 10.51 -26.34
CA GLY A 433 -20.33 11.86 -26.04
C GLY A 433 -20.43 12.19 -24.54
N HIS A 434 -20.09 11.25 -23.66
CA HIS A 434 -20.34 11.40 -22.22
C HIS A 434 -19.23 12.23 -21.54
N PRO A 435 -19.55 13.28 -20.76
CA PRO A 435 -18.57 14.20 -20.17
C PRO A 435 -17.61 13.53 -19.16
N HIS A 436 -18.04 12.43 -18.54
CA HIS A 436 -17.28 11.69 -17.53
C HIS A 436 -16.41 10.57 -18.10
N VAL A 437 -16.45 10.30 -19.40
CA VAL A 437 -15.70 9.20 -20.04
C VAL A 437 -14.51 9.76 -20.81
N LYS A 438 -13.31 9.30 -20.49
CA LYS A 438 -12.05 9.70 -21.14
C LYS A 438 -11.78 8.89 -22.41
N SER A 439 -11.98 7.58 -22.33
CA SER A 439 -11.83 6.65 -23.45
C SER A 439 -12.58 5.35 -23.15
N PHE A 440 -12.86 4.55 -24.18
CA PHE A 440 -13.46 3.22 -24.00
C PHE A 440 -12.81 2.20 -24.94
N GLU A 441 -12.71 0.97 -24.47
CA GLU A 441 -12.10 -0.14 -25.19
C GLU A 441 -12.99 -1.39 -25.15
N GLU A 442 -12.75 -2.32 -26.06
CA GLU A 442 -13.39 -3.63 -26.03
C GLU A 442 -12.78 -4.47 -24.91
N GLY A 443 -13.60 -5.21 -24.16
CA GLY A 443 -13.09 -6.10 -23.12
C GLY A 443 -12.13 -7.14 -23.69
N GLY A 444 -11.07 -7.47 -22.95
CA GLY A 444 -10.13 -8.51 -23.36
C GLY A 444 -10.76 -9.90 -23.46
N GLU A 445 -10.03 -10.88 -24.01
CA GLU A 445 -10.52 -12.27 -24.17
C GLU A 445 -10.94 -12.92 -22.84
N ASN A 446 -10.25 -12.58 -21.74
CA ASN A 446 -10.57 -13.02 -20.38
C ASN A 446 -11.64 -12.16 -19.67
N GLU A 447 -12.15 -11.09 -20.32
CA GLU A 447 -13.08 -10.12 -19.74
C GLU A 447 -14.45 -10.10 -20.42
N GLY A 448 -14.73 -11.08 -21.28
CA GLY A 448 -16.01 -11.21 -22.01
C GLY A 448 -15.93 -10.83 -23.49
N GLY A 449 -14.75 -10.40 -23.96
CA GLY A 449 -14.47 -10.06 -25.36
C GLY A 449 -15.46 -9.05 -25.92
N ALA A 450 -15.93 -9.33 -27.14
CA ALA A 450 -16.88 -8.49 -27.88
C ALA A 450 -18.23 -8.18 -27.21
N GLY A 451 -18.55 -8.82 -26.08
CA GLY A 451 -19.78 -8.60 -25.31
C GLY A 451 -19.65 -7.59 -24.17
N VAL A 452 -18.44 -7.03 -23.96
CA VAL A 452 -18.13 -6.09 -22.88
C VAL A 452 -17.41 -4.87 -23.44
N THR A 453 -17.77 -3.70 -22.93
CA THR A 453 -17.04 -2.44 -23.19
C THR A 453 -16.51 -1.92 -21.85
N VAL A 454 -15.21 -1.61 -21.79
CA VAL A 454 -14.56 -1.04 -20.62
C VAL A 454 -14.44 0.47 -20.83
N ALA A 455 -15.06 1.26 -19.97
CA ALA A 455 -15.01 2.73 -20.03
C ALA A 455 -14.05 3.25 -18.96
N ILE A 456 -13.07 4.06 -19.38
CA ILE A 456 -12.11 4.75 -18.51
C ILE A 456 -12.71 6.12 -18.19
N LEU A 457 -12.89 6.42 -16.90
CA LEU A 457 -13.49 7.67 -16.46
C LEU A 457 -12.45 8.78 -16.33
N VAL A 458 -12.90 10.02 -16.47
CA VAL A 458 -12.08 11.20 -16.15
C VAL A 458 -11.87 11.22 -14.64
N ALA A 459 -10.64 11.44 -14.19
CA ALA A 459 -10.36 11.57 -12.75
C ALA A 459 -11.09 12.82 -12.22
N GLY A 460 -12.01 12.61 -11.27
CA GLY A 460 -12.74 13.67 -10.57
C GLY A 460 -11.87 14.46 -9.59
#